data_AF-A0A352XJT0-F1
#
_entry.id   AF-A0A352XJT0-F1
#
_cell.length_a   1.000
_cell.length_b   1.000
_cell.length_c   1.000
_cell.angle_alpha   90.00
_cell.angle_beta   90.00
_cell.angle_gamma   90.00
#
_symmetry.space_group_name_H-M   'P 1'
#
loop_
_entity.id
_entity.type
_entity.pdbx_description
1 polymer ?
#
loop_
_entity_poly.entity_id
_entity_poly.type
_entity_poly.pdbx_seq_one_letter_code
_entity_poly.pdbx_strand_id
1 'polypeptide(L)'
;MARLFYVTILAFASASADLVAVVPSLAEIMRPFSGKTEKGVACDSLEGKVMCGYQGWFTTGSDGSPLPWTHWTRDGKIPNEKNCSVEMWPDLSEYAVDERFATDLVHADGRKAEVFSSLHAKTVDRHFSWMKQYGIDGAFVQRFAADLRDPWVMFTRTTVLAHCRAAAHAHGRAYVVMYDLSGLKQGETAIVREDWTRLRKEMSIAADSQYLRHRGKPLVAIWGVGFSDDRAYTLKECETLIDFFREDGCSVMLGVPTWWRQLRGDAVEDPHLLEIVQKADILSPWTVGRYEDQAGVSNHSREHLVGDVAWCQQKEIDYLPVVFPGFSWRNMNRDAPFNVIPRRGGAFLWEQCVAAKKHGASMLYVAMFDEVDEGTAIFKCTSDTPDTGDLKFLREPALPSDHYLKVTGAAGKLLRGEISPESTIDAVVEGAK
;
A
#
# COMPACT_ATOMS: atom_id res chain seq x y z
N MET A 1 56.67 59.06 -8.52
CA MET A 1 56.09 58.35 -7.37
C MET A 1 54.57 58.45 -7.45
N ALA A 2 53.89 57.36 -7.81
CA ALA A 2 52.49 57.05 -7.50
C ALA A 2 52.14 55.75 -8.24
N ARG A 3 52.01 54.63 -7.51
CA ARG A 3 51.38 53.40 -8.01
C ARG A 3 50.03 53.29 -7.33
N LEU A 4 48.96 53.37 -8.12
CA LEU A 4 47.59 53.12 -7.69
C LEU A 4 47.35 51.61 -7.80
N PHE A 5 47.05 50.94 -6.69
CA PHE A 5 46.59 49.55 -6.68
C PHE A 5 45.06 49.54 -6.79
N TYR A 6 44.54 48.95 -7.87
CA TYR A 6 43.14 48.55 -7.96
C TYR A 6 42.98 47.19 -7.29
N VAL A 7 42.20 47.11 -6.22
CA VAL A 7 41.74 45.85 -5.63
C VAL A 7 40.41 45.51 -6.29
N THR A 8 40.41 44.46 -7.12
CA THR A 8 39.19 43.88 -7.69
C THR A 8 38.63 42.88 -6.69
N ILE A 9 37.52 43.20 -6.04
CA ILE A 9 36.75 42.24 -5.24
C ILE A 9 35.87 41.46 -6.21
N LEU A 10 36.23 40.21 -6.49
CA LEU A 10 35.32 39.24 -7.12
C LEU A 10 34.34 38.73 -6.05
N ALA A 11 33.09 39.19 -6.11
CA ALA A 11 31.99 38.54 -5.44
C ALA A 11 31.57 37.30 -6.27
N PHE A 12 31.93 36.11 -5.80
CA PHE A 12 31.30 34.88 -6.27
C PHE A 12 29.89 34.81 -5.66
N ALA A 13 28.88 35.17 -6.45
CA ALA A 13 27.51 34.81 -6.16
C ALA A 13 27.34 33.31 -6.47
N SER A 14 27.27 32.47 -5.44
CA SER A 14 26.81 31.09 -5.58
C SER A 14 25.29 31.11 -5.78
N ALA A 15 24.85 31.18 -7.04
CA ALA A 15 23.48 30.87 -7.39
C ALA A 15 23.33 29.34 -7.45
N SER A 16 23.15 28.71 -6.29
CA SER A 16 22.46 27.43 -6.22
C SER A 16 20.98 27.73 -6.44
N ALA A 17 20.58 27.76 -7.71
CA ALA A 17 19.17 27.65 -8.06
C ALA A 17 18.76 26.21 -7.73
N ASP A 18 18.25 26.01 -6.52
CA ASP A 18 17.51 24.80 -6.19
C ASP A 18 16.35 24.72 -7.19
N LEU A 19 16.49 23.86 -8.20
CA LEU A 19 15.38 23.46 -9.05
C LEU A 19 14.44 22.65 -8.17
N VAL A 20 13.57 23.35 -7.43
CA VAL A 20 12.38 22.73 -6.86
C VAL A 20 11.59 22.21 -8.05
N ALA A 21 11.47 20.89 -8.17
CA ALA A 21 10.64 20.29 -9.20
C ALA A 21 9.22 20.86 -9.06
N VAL A 22 8.75 21.58 -10.07
CA VAL A 22 7.39 22.14 -10.06
C VAL A 22 6.42 20.98 -10.09
N VAL A 23 5.67 20.78 -9.00
CA VAL A 23 4.61 19.77 -8.97
C VAL A 23 3.53 20.19 -9.98
N PRO A 24 3.14 19.31 -10.91
CA PRO A 24 2.16 19.64 -11.94
C PRO A 24 0.80 20.00 -11.32
N SER A 25 0.04 20.85 -12.00
CA SER A 25 -1.32 21.19 -11.59
C SER A 25 -2.24 19.97 -11.66
N LEU A 26 -3.35 20.00 -10.92
CA LEU A 26 -4.33 18.91 -10.92
C LEU A 26 -4.86 18.62 -12.34
N ALA A 27 -5.05 19.65 -13.17
CA ALA A 27 -5.49 19.49 -14.56
C ALA A 27 -4.45 18.77 -15.44
N GLU A 28 -3.16 18.99 -15.18
CA GLU A 28 -2.07 18.30 -15.90
C GLU A 28 -1.92 16.85 -15.45
N ILE A 29 -2.21 16.57 -14.18
CA ILE A 29 -2.22 15.22 -13.59
C ILE A 29 -3.43 14.42 -14.08
N MET A 30 -4.61 15.02 -14.03
CA MET A 30 -5.89 14.37 -14.31
C MET A 30 -6.20 14.39 -15.81
N ARG A 31 -5.47 13.59 -16.57
CA ARG A 31 -5.68 13.40 -18.01
C ARG A 31 -5.55 11.93 -18.42
N PRO A 32 -6.04 11.52 -19.61
CA PRO A 32 -5.78 10.19 -20.13
C PRO A 32 -4.28 9.93 -20.26
N PHE A 33 -3.84 8.71 -19.94
CA PHE A 33 -2.44 8.35 -20.10
C PHE A 33 -2.06 8.30 -21.57
N SER A 34 -0.89 8.86 -21.88
CA SER A 34 -0.36 8.98 -23.24
C SER A 34 1.12 8.58 -23.33
N GLY A 35 1.68 8.03 -22.24
CA GLY A 35 3.06 7.56 -22.19
C GLY A 35 3.25 6.21 -22.89
N LYS A 36 4.50 5.75 -22.92
CA LYS A 36 4.83 4.41 -23.41
C LYS A 36 4.34 3.36 -22.41
N THR A 37 3.93 2.21 -22.95
CA THR A 37 3.51 1.06 -22.17
C THR A 37 4.46 -0.09 -22.45
N GLU A 38 5.16 -0.55 -21.43
CA GLU A 38 5.92 -1.80 -21.49
C GLU A 38 4.97 -2.98 -21.42
N LYS A 39 5.29 -4.04 -22.17
CA LYS A 39 4.56 -5.30 -22.05
C LYS A 39 4.85 -5.92 -20.67
N GLY A 40 3.81 -6.40 -20.00
CA GLY A 40 3.97 -7.03 -18.70
C GLY A 40 2.83 -7.98 -18.37
N VAL A 41 2.31 -7.90 -17.14
CA VAL A 41 1.25 -8.80 -16.69
C VAL A 41 -0.01 -8.62 -17.52
N ALA A 42 -0.75 -9.70 -17.73
CA ALA A 42 -2.11 -9.60 -18.24
C ALA A 42 -2.98 -8.86 -17.22
N CYS A 43 -3.75 -7.87 -17.66
CA CYS A 43 -4.61 -7.04 -16.79
C CYS A 43 -6.09 -7.39 -16.93
N ASP A 44 -6.42 -8.63 -17.30
CA ASP A 44 -7.78 -9.11 -17.60
C ASP A 44 -8.48 -9.80 -16.43
N SER A 45 -7.71 -10.33 -15.47
CA SER A 45 -8.21 -10.93 -14.23
C SER A 45 -7.22 -10.78 -13.08
N LEU A 46 -7.72 -10.84 -11.83
CA LEU A 46 -6.90 -10.98 -10.63
C LEU A 46 -6.41 -12.43 -10.39
N GLU A 47 -6.98 -13.40 -11.11
CA GLU A 47 -6.62 -14.83 -11.03
C GLU A 47 -5.11 -15.06 -11.25
N GLY A 48 -4.49 -15.84 -10.37
CA GLY A 48 -3.06 -16.18 -10.44
C GLY A 48 -2.11 -15.05 -10.05
N LYS A 49 -2.63 -13.95 -9.48
CA LYS A 49 -1.84 -12.76 -9.14
C LYS A 49 -1.60 -12.60 -7.65
N VAL A 50 -0.43 -12.05 -7.34
CA VAL A 50 -0.15 -11.45 -6.03
C VAL A 50 -0.08 -9.94 -6.19
N MET A 51 -1.01 -9.25 -5.53
CA MET A 51 -1.09 -7.78 -5.52
C MET A 51 -0.84 -7.29 -4.09
N CYS A 52 -0.29 -6.10 -3.95
CA CYS A 52 -0.09 -5.46 -2.64
C CYS A 52 -0.98 -4.23 -2.48
N GLY A 53 -1.32 -3.91 -1.24
CA GLY A 53 -1.81 -2.57 -0.90
C GLY A 53 -0.69 -1.54 -1.02
N TYR A 54 -0.99 -0.37 -1.57
CA TYR A 54 -0.04 0.73 -1.71
C TYR A 54 -0.67 2.02 -1.18
N GLN A 55 -0.12 2.54 -0.09
CA GLN A 55 -0.63 3.73 0.59
C GLN A 55 -0.21 5.01 -0.12
N GLY A 56 1.09 5.13 -0.38
CA GLY A 56 1.69 6.28 -1.04
C GLY A 56 1.44 7.60 -0.32
N TRP A 57 1.40 7.58 1.02
CA TRP A 57 0.97 8.71 1.82
C TRP A 57 2.06 9.51 2.53
N PHE A 58 3.32 9.10 2.36
CA PHE A 58 4.46 9.73 3.01
C PHE A 58 4.86 11.00 2.26
N THR A 59 4.79 12.16 2.91
CA THR A 59 5.24 13.46 2.37
C THR A 59 6.23 14.12 3.33
N THR A 60 7.02 15.07 2.83
CA THR A 60 7.99 15.82 3.63
C THR A 60 7.70 17.31 3.58
N GLY A 61 8.36 18.11 4.43
CA GLY A 61 8.20 19.57 4.39
C GLY A 61 8.91 20.26 3.23
N SER A 62 9.65 19.53 2.39
CA SER A 62 10.48 20.09 1.32
C SER A 62 10.44 19.30 0.01
N ASP A 63 9.50 18.38 -0.15
CA ASP A 63 9.28 17.60 -1.38
C ASP A 63 8.39 18.31 -2.42
N GLY A 64 7.94 19.54 -2.12
CA GLY A 64 7.01 20.29 -2.95
C GLY A 64 5.54 19.98 -2.68
N SER A 65 5.23 19.09 -1.74
CA SER A 65 3.87 18.80 -1.29
C SER A 65 3.21 20.02 -0.65
N PRO A 66 1.90 20.23 -0.83
CA PRO A 66 1.16 21.17 0.00
C PRO A 66 0.94 20.66 1.44
N LEU A 67 1.30 19.40 1.73
CA LEU A 67 1.17 18.77 3.03
C LEU A 67 2.45 18.90 3.87
N PRO A 68 2.33 18.87 5.21
CA PRO A 68 3.48 18.81 6.11
C PRO A 68 4.17 17.42 6.05
N TRP A 69 5.04 17.13 7.02
CA TRP A 69 5.58 15.77 7.20
C TRP A 69 4.48 14.79 7.61
N THR A 70 3.91 14.08 6.66
CA THR A 70 2.75 13.21 6.87
C THR A 70 3.19 11.75 6.97
N HIS A 71 2.60 10.99 7.90
CA HIS A 71 2.90 9.58 8.23
C HIS A 71 4.32 9.28 8.76
N TRP A 72 5.27 10.19 8.58
CA TRP A 72 6.58 10.11 9.27
C TRP A 72 6.52 10.56 10.73
N THR A 73 5.60 11.47 11.06
CA THR A 73 5.51 12.09 12.38
C THR A 73 4.08 12.27 12.86
N ARG A 74 3.96 12.42 14.18
CA ARG A 74 2.68 12.67 14.87
C ARG A 74 2.20 14.12 14.80
N ASP A 75 3.10 15.07 14.53
CA ASP A 75 2.84 16.51 14.66
C ASP A 75 3.10 17.32 13.38
N GLY A 76 3.37 16.65 12.26
CA GLY A 76 3.60 17.28 10.96
C GLY A 76 4.95 17.98 10.82
N LYS A 77 5.85 17.89 11.81
CA LYS A 77 7.17 18.53 11.77
C LYS A 77 8.25 17.58 11.29
N ILE A 78 9.46 18.10 11.07
CA ILE A 78 10.60 17.26 10.72
C ILE A 78 10.78 16.10 11.72
N PRO A 79 10.99 14.85 11.24
CA PRO A 79 11.16 13.71 12.12
C PRO A 79 12.37 13.88 13.03
N ASN A 80 12.13 13.69 14.32
CA ASN A 80 13.11 13.72 15.39
C ASN A 80 12.74 12.67 16.45
N GLU A 81 13.58 12.56 17.48
CA GLU A 81 13.46 11.52 18.53
C GLU A 81 12.11 11.55 19.27
N LYS A 82 11.41 12.69 19.27
CA LYS A 82 10.17 12.89 20.03
C LYS A 82 8.91 12.63 19.21
N ASN A 83 8.93 12.89 17.91
CA ASN A 83 7.72 12.91 17.08
C ASN A 83 7.67 11.82 15.99
N CYS A 84 8.78 11.13 15.70
CA CYS A 84 8.81 10.07 14.71
C CYS A 84 7.79 8.97 15.06
N SER A 85 6.98 8.58 14.07
CA SER A 85 5.91 7.58 14.24
C SER A 85 6.23 6.21 13.64
N VAL A 86 7.26 6.10 12.81
CA VAL A 86 7.49 4.88 12.01
C VAL A 86 8.19 3.77 12.76
N GLU A 87 7.87 2.53 12.44
CA GLU A 87 8.40 1.31 13.05
C GLU A 87 9.49 0.65 12.22
N MET A 88 9.55 0.95 10.93
CA MET A 88 10.59 0.47 10.02
C MET A 88 11.30 1.65 9.37
N TRP A 89 12.57 1.45 9.01
CA TRP A 89 13.35 2.48 8.32
C TRP A 89 13.63 2.07 6.87
N PRO A 90 13.30 2.92 5.88
CA PRO A 90 13.46 2.56 4.47
C PRO A 90 14.95 2.43 4.09
N ASP A 91 15.25 1.46 3.23
CA ASP A 91 16.57 1.35 2.60
C ASP A 91 16.65 2.29 1.40
N LEU A 92 17.40 3.38 1.54
CA LEU A 92 17.55 4.39 0.50
C LEU A 92 18.76 4.15 -0.42
N SER A 93 19.45 3.01 -0.33
CA SER A 93 20.68 2.74 -1.11
C SER A 93 20.47 2.86 -2.63
N GLU A 94 19.27 2.55 -3.13
CA GLU A 94 18.90 2.61 -4.55
C GLU A 94 18.20 3.91 -4.98
N TYR A 95 18.02 4.88 -4.08
CA TYR A 95 17.36 6.15 -4.36
C TYR A 95 18.37 7.19 -4.85
N ALA A 96 18.00 8.01 -5.82
CA ALA A 96 18.83 9.15 -6.23
C ALA A 96 18.82 10.24 -5.14
N VAL A 97 19.81 11.13 -5.18
CA VAL A 97 19.97 12.20 -4.17
C VAL A 97 18.74 13.10 -4.06
N ASP A 98 18.05 13.36 -5.18
CA ASP A 98 16.85 14.21 -5.23
C ASP A 98 15.59 13.56 -4.65
N GLU A 99 15.67 12.29 -4.25
CA GLU A 99 14.56 11.53 -3.66
C GLU A 99 14.70 11.36 -2.15
N ARG A 100 15.83 11.81 -1.60
CA ARG A 100 16.19 11.63 -0.19
C ARG A 100 16.01 12.94 0.55
N PHE A 101 15.33 12.87 1.69
CA PHE A 101 14.99 14.00 2.52
C PHE A 101 15.54 13.79 3.91
N ALA A 102 16.44 14.68 4.31
CA ALA A 102 17.08 14.63 5.62
C ALA A 102 16.06 14.84 6.75
N THR A 103 16.25 14.09 7.82
CA THR A 103 15.52 14.23 9.09
C THR A 103 16.44 14.82 10.17
N ASP A 104 15.91 15.07 11.37
CA ASP A 104 16.75 15.44 12.52
C ASP A 104 17.32 14.23 13.27
N LEU A 105 16.93 13.02 12.88
CA LEU A 105 17.47 11.78 13.41
C LEU A 105 18.89 11.53 12.88
N VAL A 106 19.68 10.80 13.66
CA VAL A 106 21.07 10.45 13.33
C VAL A 106 21.29 8.95 13.50
N HIS A 107 22.13 8.39 12.63
CA HIS A 107 22.65 7.03 12.79
C HIS A 107 23.73 7.00 13.88
N ALA A 108 24.07 5.81 14.36
CA ALA A 108 25.11 5.61 15.37
C ALA A 108 26.50 6.14 14.94
N ASP A 109 26.75 6.23 13.64
CA ASP A 109 27.99 6.78 13.06
C ASP A 109 27.97 8.31 12.87
N GLY A 110 26.88 8.98 13.26
CA GLY A 110 26.70 10.42 13.16
C GLY A 110 26.14 10.92 11.83
N ARG A 111 25.89 10.05 10.84
CA ARG A 111 25.20 10.46 9.60
C ARG A 111 23.76 10.89 9.92
N LYS A 112 23.28 11.92 9.22
CA LYS A 112 21.86 12.29 9.22
C LYS A 112 21.05 11.17 8.58
N ALA A 113 19.95 10.79 9.23
CA ALA A 113 19.05 9.80 8.68
C ALA A 113 18.11 10.46 7.66
N GLU A 114 17.86 9.76 6.57
CA GLU A 114 17.06 10.25 5.46
C GLU A 114 15.84 9.35 5.23
N VAL A 115 14.78 9.93 4.67
CA VAL A 115 13.58 9.20 4.22
C VAL A 115 13.21 9.63 2.79
N PHE A 116 12.22 8.97 2.19
CA PHE A 116 11.70 9.32 0.87
C PHE A 116 10.39 10.13 0.96
N SER A 117 9.95 10.67 -0.18
CA SER A 117 8.57 11.14 -0.39
C SER A 117 7.84 10.28 -1.42
N SER A 118 6.59 9.92 -1.12
CA SER A 118 5.67 9.27 -2.06
C SER A 118 5.18 10.22 -3.15
N LEU A 119 5.22 11.54 -2.92
CA LEU A 119 4.92 12.54 -3.95
C LEU A 119 5.98 12.57 -5.05
N HIS A 120 7.20 12.09 -4.76
CA HIS A 120 8.27 12.11 -5.74
C HIS A 120 8.09 10.99 -6.79
N ALA A 121 7.91 11.35 -8.06
CA ALA A 121 7.61 10.40 -9.13
C ALA A 121 8.64 9.25 -9.26
N LYS A 122 9.93 9.55 -9.10
CA LYS A 122 11.00 8.53 -9.17
C LYS A 122 10.91 7.50 -8.03
N THR A 123 10.39 7.90 -6.86
CA THR A 123 10.19 6.99 -5.73
C THR A 123 9.16 5.93 -6.10
N VAL A 124 8.01 6.37 -6.61
CA VAL A 124 6.92 5.48 -7.02
C VAL A 124 7.36 4.62 -8.21
N ASP A 125 8.08 5.19 -9.18
CA ASP A 125 8.65 4.43 -10.30
C ASP A 125 9.52 3.27 -9.82
N ARG A 126 10.42 3.51 -8.86
CA ARG A 126 11.26 2.46 -8.28
C ARG A 126 10.48 1.42 -7.50
N HIS A 127 9.46 1.81 -6.75
CA HIS A 127 8.61 0.85 -6.05
C HIS A 127 7.99 -0.16 -7.04
N PHE A 128 7.50 0.32 -8.18
CA PHE A 128 6.98 -0.54 -9.24
C PHE A 128 8.08 -1.30 -10.02
N SER A 129 9.28 -0.74 -10.13
CA SER A 129 10.43 -1.46 -10.70
C SER A 129 10.82 -2.65 -9.82
N TRP A 130 10.78 -2.51 -8.49
CA TRP A 130 10.91 -3.62 -7.57
C TRP A 130 9.77 -4.62 -7.73
N MET A 131 8.51 -4.17 -7.82
CA MET A 131 7.39 -5.10 -8.08
C MET A 131 7.65 -5.94 -9.34
N LYS A 132 8.13 -5.33 -10.42
CA LYS A 132 8.53 -6.07 -11.63
C LYS A 132 9.69 -7.02 -11.37
N GLN A 133 10.76 -6.56 -10.74
CA GLN A 133 11.96 -7.35 -10.46
C GLN A 133 11.64 -8.61 -9.66
N TYR A 134 10.79 -8.49 -8.63
CA TYR A 134 10.47 -9.60 -7.73
C TYR A 134 9.20 -10.36 -8.14
N GLY A 135 8.58 -10.03 -9.27
CA GLY A 135 7.41 -10.76 -9.76
C GLY A 135 6.11 -10.50 -8.98
N ILE A 136 5.98 -9.33 -8.37
CA ILE A 136 4.73 -8.81 -7.82
C ILE A 136 3.92 -8.24 -8.99
N ASP A 137 2.65 -8.61 -9.09
CA ASP A 137 1.86 -8.36 -10.30
C ASP A 137 1.39 -6.89 -10.42
N GLY A 138 1.26 -6.19 -9.28
CA GLY A 138 0.78 -4.82 -9.25
C GLY A 138 0.31 -4.39 -7.87
N ALA A 139 -0.42 -3.27 -7.83
CA ALA A 139 -0.86 -2.68 -6.58
C ALA A 139 -2.33 -2.22 -6.57
N PHE A 140 -2.97 -2.36 -5.42
CA PHE A 140 -4.18 -1.62 -5.07
C PHE A 140 -3.75 -0.28 -4.48
N VAL A 141 -3.91 0.80 -5.25
CA VAL A 141 -3.56 2.16 -4.84
C VAL A 141 -4.68 2.68 -3.96
N GLN A 142 -4.40 2.81 -2.67
CA GLN A 142 -5.40 3.17 -1.67
C GLN A 142 -5.70 4.66 -1.67
N ARG A 143 -6.98 4.98 -1.50
CA ARG A 143 -7.54 6.32 -1.38
C ARG A 143 -8.48 6.30 -0.18
N PHE A 144 -8.02 6.84 0.94
CA PHE A 144 -8.90 7.07 2.08
C PHE A 144 -9.95 8.10 1.69
N ALA A 145 -11.21 7.69 1.61
CA ALA A 145 -12.28 8.55 1.12
C ALA A 145 -12.46 9.79 2.00
N ALA A 146 -12.20 9.66 3.31
CA ALA A 146 -12.21 10.75 4.26
C ALA A 146 -11.18 11.85 3.93
N ASP A 147 -10.01 11.48 3.40
CA ASP A 147 -8.94 12.40 3.00
C ASP A 147 -9.37 13.28 1.81
N LEU A 148 -10.26 12.77 0.96
CA LEU A 148 -10.65 13.44 -0.28
C LEU A 148 -11.52 14.69 -0.05
N ARG A 149 -11.96 14.93 1.20
CA ARG A 149 -12.61 16.20 1.62
C ARG A 149 -11.66 17.37 1.55
N ASP A 150 -10.39 17.14 1.88
CA ASP A 150 -9.36 18.17 1.88
C ASP A 150 -8.77 18.29 0.47
N PRO A 151 -8.86 19.47 -0.19
CA PRO A 151 -8.34 19.64 -1.54
C PRO A 151 -6.83 19.38 -1.69
N TRP A 152 -6.03 19.65 -0.66
CA TRP A 152 -4.58 19.46 -0.67
C TRP A 152 -4.20 17.98 -0.50
N VAL A 153 -4.92 17.27 0.37
CA VAL A 153 -4.73 15.82 0.51
C VAL A 153 -5.23 15.11 -0.75
N MET A 154 -6.39 15.50 -1.28
CA MET A 154 -6.92 15.00 -2.54
C MET A 154 -5.94 15.21 -3.70
N PHE A 155 -5.32 16.39 -3.80
CA PHE A 155 -4.27 16.67 -4.78
C PHE A 155 -3.10 15.71 -4.64
N THR A 156 -2.60 15.52 -3.42
CA THR A 156 -1.49 14.60 -3.12
C THR A 156 -1.83 13.16 -3.52
N ARG A 157 -2.99 12.64 -3.08
CA ARG A 157 -3.46 11.28 -3.42
C ARG A 157 -3.64 11.09 -4.93
N THR A 158 -4.11 12.12 -5.63
CA THR A 158 -4.31 12.07 -7.09
C THR A 158 -2.98 12.13 -7.85
N THR A 159 -2.01 12.91 -7.34
CA THR A 159 -0.64 12.94 -7.88
C THR A 159 0.02 11.57 -7.76
N VAL A 160 -0.06 10.96 -6.58
CA VAL A 160 0.49 9.61 -6.33
C VAL A 160 -0.21 8.56 -7.20
N LEU A 161 -1.54 8.61 -7.34
CA LEU A 161 -2.26 7.71 -8.27
C LEU A 161 -1.75 7.84 -9.71
N ALA A 162 -1.49 9.06 -10.18
CA ALA A 162 -0.95 9.27 -11.51
C ALA A 162 0.50 8.75 -11.65
N HIS A 163 1.31 8.85 -10.59
CA HIS A 163 2.63 8.24 -10.55
C HIS A 163 2.56 6.71 -10.57
N CYS A 164 1.69 6.10 -9.76
CA CYS A 164 1.46 4.65 -9.78
C CYS A 164 1.00 4.17 -11.15
N ARG A 165 0.08 4.90 -11.81
CA ARG A 165 -0.35 4.63 -13.18
C ARG A 165 0.82 4.69 -14.17
N ALA A 166 1.62 5.75 -14.13
CA ALA A 166 2.76 5.89 -15.03
C ALA A 166 3.80 4.78 -14.81
N ALA A 167 4.08 4.44 -13.55
CA ALA A 167 5.00 3.39 -13.17
C ALA A 167 4.48 1.99 -13.55
N ALA A 168 3.17 1.75 -13.41
CA ALA A 168 2.49 0.55 -13.89
C ALA A 168 2.72 0.35 -15.40
N HIS A 169 2.59 1.40 -16.20
CA HIS A 169 2.93 1.37 -17.62
C HIS A 169 4.42 1.15 -17.90
N ALA A 170 5.31 1.81 -17.16
CA ALA A 170 6.76 1.68 -17.35
C ALA A 170 7.30 0.31 -16.96
N HIS A 171 6.66 -0.37 -16.01
CA HIS A 171 7.13 -1.66 -15.47
C HIS A 171 6.21 -2.83 -15.83
N GLY A 172 5.19 -2.58 -16.66
CA GLY A 172 4.21 -3.58 -17.09
C GLY A 172 3.54 -4.28 -15.90
N ARG A 173 3.16 -3.50 -14.88
CA ARG A 173 2.46 -3.95 -13.67
C ARG A 173 1.01 -3.48 -13.73
N ALA A 174 0.11 -4.19 -13.05
CA ALA A 174 -1.27 -3.77 -12.93
C ALA A 174 -1.45 -2.72 -11.82
N TYR A 175 -2.51 -1.93 -11.89
CA TYR A 175 -2.97 -1.12 -10.76
C TYR A 175 -4.51 -1.10 -10.66
N VAL A 176 -5.01 -0.90 -9.44
CA VAL A 176 -6.44 -0.79 -9.10
C VAL A 176 -6.64 0.37 -8.14
N VAL A 177 -7.73 1.13 -8.30
CA VAL A 177 -8.15 2.09 -7.27
C VAL A 177 -8.89 1.35 -6.16
N MET A 178 -8.41 1.54 -4.92
CA MET A 178 -9.07 1.06 -3.71
C MET A 178 -9.52 2.24 -2.86
N TYR A 179 -10.81 2.32 -2.56
CA TYR A 179 -11.36 3.31 -1.65
C TYR A 179 -11.47 2.74 -0.24
N ASP A 180 -10.78 3.34 0.73
CA ASP A 180 -10.97 3.03 2.14
C ASP A 180 -12.03 3.96 2.74
N LEU A 181 -13.09 3.37 3.28
CA LEU A 181 -14.23 4.09 3.84
C LEU A 181 -13.98 4.57 5.28
N SER A 182 -12.86 4.22 5.91
CA SER A 182 -12.55 4.61 7.28
C SER A 182 -12.54 6.13 7.44
N GLY A 183 -13.14 6.61 8.55
CA GLY A 183 -13.28 8.04 8.83
C GLY A 183 -14.38 8.76 8.03
N LEU A 184 -15.15 8.07 7.18
CA LEU A 184 -16.38 8.63 6.60
C LEU A 184 -17.48 8.79 7.65
N LYS A 185 -18.22 9.88 7.56
CA LYS A 185 -19.45 10.13 8.31
C LYS A 185 -20.66 9.67 7.48
N GLN A 186 -21.81 9.59 8.14
CA GLN A 186 -23.07 9.36 7.46
C GLN A 186 -23.29 10.39 6.34
N GLY A 187 -23.68 9.91 5.17
CA GLY A 187 -23.91 10.67 3.93
C GLY A 187 -22.68 10.81 3.03
N GLU A 188 -21.48 10.47 3.51
CA GLU A 188 -20.23 10.83 2.81
C GLU A 188 -19.69 9.75 1.87
N THR A 189 -20.39 8.64 1.70
CA THR A 189 -20.10 7.70 0.58
C THR A 189 -20.26 8.37 -0.79
N ALA A 190 -20.95 9.51 -0.86
CA ALA A 190 -21.00 10.37 -2.04
C ALA A 190 -19.61 10.85 -2.52
N ILE A 191 -18.67 11.08 -1.60
CA ILE A 191 -17.29 11.50 -1.94
C ILE A 191 -16.61 10.47 -2.85
N VAL A 192 -16.83 9.18 -2.58
CA VAL A 192 -16.29 8.09 -3.41
C VAL A 192 -16.88 8.13 -4.81
N ARG A 193 -18.20 8.32 -4.94
CA ARG A 193 -18.88 8.39 -6.23
C ARG A 193 -18.41 9.60 -7.05
N GLU A 194 -18.24 10.74 -6.40
CA GLU A 194 -17.76 11.98 -7.04
C GLU A 194 -16.30 11.84 -7.51
N ASP A 195 -15.41 11.30 -6.67
CA ASP A 195 -14.02 11.07 -7.05
C ASP A 195 -13.92 10.08 -8.21
N TRP A 196 -14.62 8.95 -8.15
CA TRP A 196 -14.62 7.96 -9.24
C TRP A 196 -15.14 8.55 -10.54
N THR A 197 -16.25 9.29 -10.50
CA THR A 197 -16.82 9.97 -11.67
C THR A 197 -15.79 10.91 -12.30
N ARG A 198 -15.05 11.65 -11.48
CA ARG A 198 -13.99 12.54 -11.94
C ARG A 198 -12.80 11.78 -12.54
N LEU A 199 -12.34 10.70 -11.91
CA LEU A 199 -11.27 9.84 -12.47
C LEU A 199 -11.68 9.21 -13.80
N ARG A 200 -12.94 8.77 -13.93
CA ARG A 200 -13.51 8.24 -15.18
C ARG A 200 -13.51 9.29 -16.28
N LYS A 201 -14.05 10.48 -15.97
CA LYS A 201 -14.19 11.57 -16.93
C LYS A 201 -12.84 12.15 -17.38
N GLU A 202 -12.00 12.52 -16.42
CA GLU A 202 -10.78 13.28 -16.71
C GLU A 202 -9.60 12.36 -17.05
N MET A 203 -9.45 11.22 -16.34
CA MET A 203 -8.30 10.32 -16.53
C MET A 203 -8.59 9.16 -17.48
N SER A 204 -9.86 8.94 -17.87
CA SER A 204 -10.29 7.71 -18.56
C SER A 204 -9.77 6.45 -17.86
N ILE A 205 -9.73 6.47 -16.52
CA ILE A 205 -8.90 5.54 -15.73
C ILE A 205 -9.26 4.07 -15.97
N ALA A 206 -10.55 3.76 -16.11
CA ALA A 206 -11.06 2.41 -16.32
C ALA A 206 -10.94 1.90 -17.79
N ALA A 207 -10.52 2.76 -18.72
CA ALA A 207 -10.18 2.39 -20.09
C ALA A 207 -8.67 2.17 -20.26
N ASP A 208 -7.88 2.44 -19.23
CA ASP A 208 -6.44 2.27 -19.24
C ASP A 208 -6.04 0.79 -19.38
N SER A 209 -4.97 0.52 -20.14
CA SER A 209 -4.50 -0.84 -20.43
C SER A 209 -3.83 -1.54 -19.25
N GLN A 210 -3.28 -0.79 -18.29
CA GLN A 210 -2.68 -1.34 -17.06
C GLN A 210 -3.64 -1.30 -15.86
N TYR A 211 -4.85 -0.75 -16.03
CA TYR A 211 -5.88 -0.84 -15.02
C TYR A 211 -6.44 -2.26 -15.00
N LEU A 212 -6.36 -2.92 -13.84
CA LEU A 212 -6.76 -4.32 -13.73
C LEU A 212 -8.28 -4.45 -13.99
N ARG A 213 -8.60 -5.42 -14.83
CA ARG A 213 -9.97 -5.90 -15.02
C ARG A 213 -10.15 -7.22 -14.29
N HIS A 214 -11.40 -7.52 -14.00
CA HIS A 214 -11.82 -8.81 -13.53
C HIS A 214 -13.20 -9.09 -14.11
N ARG A 215 -13.44 -10.33 -14.55
CA ARG A 215 -14.69 -10.72 -15.25
C ARG A 215 -15.04 -9.78 -16.43
N GLY A 216 -14.02 -9.31 -17.14
CA GLY A 216 -14.13 -8.40 -18.30
C GLY A 216 -14.38 -6.92 -17.98
N LYS A 217 -14.56 -6.56 -16.71
CA LYS A 217 -14.88 -5.20 -16.25
C LYS A 217 -13.71 -4.58 -15.48
N PRO A 218 -13.53 -3.25 -15.51
CA PRO A 218 -12.56 -2.58 -14.63
C PRO A 218 -12.88 -2.90 -13.16
N LEU A 219 -11.87 -3.30 -12.38
CA LEU A 219 -12.04 -3.63 -10.97
C LEU A 219 -11.98 -2.35 -10.10
N VAL A 220 -12.92 -2.18 -9.19
CA VAL A 220 -12.83 -1.19 -8.10
C VAL A 220 -12.90 -1.90 -6.76
N ALA A 221 -12.01 -1.53 -5.85
CA ALA A 221 -11.97 -2.07 -4.50
C ALA A 221 -12.61 -1.08 -3.51
N ILE A 222 -13.49 -1.57 -2.65
CA ILE A 222 -14.17 -0.80 -1.59
C ILE A 222 -13.85 -1.46 -0.27
N TRP A 223 -13.02 -0.81 0.53
CA TRP A 223 -12.54 -1.32 1.78
C TRP A 223 -13.35 -0.77 2.95
N GLY A 224 -13.76 -1.65 3.86
CA GLY A 224 -14.38 -1.25 5.12
C GLY A 224 -15.86 -1.57 5.29
N VAL A 225 -16.43 -2.42 4.43
CA VAL A 225 -17.86 -2.73 4.46
C VAL A 225 -18.17 -3.73 5.58
N GLY A 226 -18.95 -3.31 6.57
CA GLY A 226 -19.52 -4.21 7.60
C GLY A 226 -18.71 -4.36 8.88
N PHE A 227 -17.70 -3.52 9.12
CA PHE A 227 -16.96 -3.53 10.40
C PHE A 227 -17.78 -2.95 11.55
N SER A 228 -17.60 -3.51 12.75
CA SER A 228 -18.27 -3.13 14.00
C SER A 228 -17.49 -2.11 14.85
N ASP A 229 -16.50 -1.43 14.27
CA ASP A 229 -15.61 -0.45 14.92
C ASP A 229 -16.20 0.99 14.91
N ASP A 230 -17.49 1.13 15.24
CA ASP A 230 -18.22 2.40 15.37
C ASP A 230 -18.20 3.31 14.12
N ARG A 231 -18.24 2.71 12.92
CA ARG A 231 -18.32 3.46 11.66
C ARG A 231 -19.64 4.22 11.55
N ALA A 232 -19.55 5.47 11.14
CA ALA A 232 -20.70 6.37 11.08
C ALA A 232 -21.55 6.21 9.81
N TYR A 233 -20.98 5.70 8.71
CA TYR A 233 -21.76 5.35 7.52
C TYR A 233 -22.47 4.00 7.69
N THR A 234 -23.58 3.83 6.99
CA THR A 234 -24.47 2.67 7.15
C THR A 234 -24.22 1.59 6.10
N LEU A 235 -24.68 0.36 6.39
CA LEU A 235 -24.76 -0.72 5.39
C LEU A 235 -25.58 -0.29 4.16
N LYS A 236 -26.65 0.49 4.34
CA LYS A 236 -27.48 0.95 3.21
C LYS A 236 -26.71 1.89 2.27
N GLU A 237 -25.84 2.72 2.82
CA GLU A 237 -24.96 3.57 2.03
C GLU A 237 -23.89 2.74 1.30
N CYS A 238 -23.35 1.72 1.95
CA CYS A 238 -22.43 0.77 1.30
C CYS A 238 -23.12 0.05 0.13
N GLU A 239 -24.35 -0.44 0.32
CA GLU A 239 -25.15 -1.06 -0.73
C GLU A 239 -25.34 -0.11 -1.92
N THR A 240 -25.73 1.13 -1.65
CA THR A 240 -25.93 2.16 -2.68
C THR A 240 -24.64 2.46 -3.45
N LEU A 241 -23.49 2.47 -2.75
CA LEU A 241 -22.18 2.66 -3.36
C LEU A 241 -21.80 1.48 -4.27
N ILE A 242 -22.06 0.25 -3.84
CA ILE A 242 -21.81 -0.97 -4.63
C ILE A 242 -22.67 -0.98 -5.88
N ASP A 243 -23.96 -0.67 -5.75
CA ASP A 243 -24.88 -0.61 -6.89
C ASP A 243 -24.43 0.45 -7.91
N PHE A 244 -23.97 1.62 -7.45
CA PHE A 244 -23.38 2.64 -8.33
C PHE A 244 -22.21 2.12 -9.17
N PHE A 245 -21.24 1.42 -8.56
CA PHE A 245 -20.10 0.88 -9.32
C PHE A 245 -20.50 -0.22 -10.30
N ARG A 246 -21.44 -1.09 -9.91
CA ARG A 246 -21.97 -2.12 -10.81
C ARG A 246 -22.70 -1.52 -12.00
N GLU A 247 -23.48 -0.47 -11.78
CA GLU A 247 -24.20 0.28 -12.82
C GLU A 247 -23.24 1.04 -13.76
N ASP A 248 -22.11 1.56 -13.25
CA ASP A 248 -21.03 2.14 -14.08
C ASP A 248 -20.20 1.06 -14.82
N GLY A 249 -20.59 -0.21 -14.72
CA GLY A 249 -19.98 -1.31 -15.45
C GLY A 249 -18.66 -1.79 -14.85
N CYS A 250 -18.42 -1.56 -13.56
CA CYS A 250 -17.27 -2.09 -12.84
C CYS A 250 -17.53 -3.49 -12.29
N SER A 251 -16.44 -4.23 -12.07
CA SER A 251 -16.44 -5.32 -11.09
C SER A 251 -16.05 -4.77 -9.73
N VAL A 252 -16.60 -5.35 -8.66
CA VAL A 252 -16.46 -4.82 -7.29
C VAL A 252 -15.77 -5.84 -6.39
N MET A 253 -14.68 -5.42 -5.76
CA MET A 253 -14.05 -6.11 -4.64
C MET A 253 -14.43 -5.43 -3.32
N LEU A 254 -14.87 -6.20 -2.33
CA LEU A 254 -15.15 -5.68 -0.99
C LEU A 254 -14.11 -6.15 0.03
N GLY A 255 -13.53 -5.18 0.72
CA GLY A 255 -12.78 -5.39 1.96
C GLY A 255 -13.74 -5.48 3.14
N VAL A 256 -13.80 -6.65 3.78
CA VAL A 256 -14.77 -6.99 4.82
C VAL A 256 -14.06 -7.41 6.12
N PRO A 257 -14.76 -7.46 7.26
CA PRO A 257 -14.20 -7.96 8.52
C PRO A 257 -13.86 -9.45 8.43
N THR A 258 -13.01 -9.98 9.32
CA THR A 258 -12.67 -11.42 9.32
C THR A 258 -13.89 -12.29 9.63
N TRP A 259 -14.78 -11.87 10.53
CA TRP A 259 -15.93 -12.67 10.99
C TRP A 259 -17.23 -12.38 10.21
N TRP A 260 -17.13 -11.74 9.05
CA TRP A 260 -18.28 -11.31 8.23
C TRP A 260 -19.32 -12.42 7.98
N ARG A 261 -18.89 -13.66 7.71
CA ARG A 261 -19.80 -14.77 7.41
C ARG A 261 -20.63 -15.21 8.63
N GLN A 262 -20.09 -15.04 9.83
CA GLN A 262 -20.77 -15.39 11.08
C GLN A 262 -21.44 -14.20 11.76
N LEU A 263 -21.28 -12.98 11.23
CA LEU A 263 -21.88 -11.75 11.77
C LEU A 263 -21.57 -11.55 13.25
N ARG A 264 -20.29 -11.62 13.62
CA ARG A 264 -19.81 -11.47 15.01
C ARG A 264 -18.41 -10.86 15.03
N GLY A 265 -17.85 -10.67 16.22
CA GLY A 265 -16.45 -10.25 16.36
C GLY A 265 -16.23 -8.85 15.77
N ASP A 266 -15.42 -8.76 14.72
CA ASP A 266 -15.16 -7.49 14.03
C ASP A 266 -16.20 -7.14 12.95
N ALA A 267 -17.23 -7.96 12.78
CA ALA A 267 -18.36 -7.70 11.89
C ALA A 267 -19.59 -7.19 12.64
N VAL A 268 -20.38 -6.36 11.96
CA VAL A 268 -21.73 -5.98 12.42
C VAL A 268 -22.64 -7.21 12.50
N GLU A 269 -23.46 -7.28 13.54
CA GLU A 269 -24.44 -8.34 13.76
C GLU A 269 -25.75 -8.08 12.97
N ASP A 270 -25.64 -7.73 11.69
CA ASP A 270 -26.76 -7.40 10.80
C ASP A 270 -26.79 -8.33 9.57
N PRO A 271 -27.84 -9.15 9.39
CA PRO A 271 -28.00 -10.03 8.23
C PRO A 271 -27.91 -9.33 6.87
N HIS A 272 -28.20 -8.03 6.80
CA HIS A 272 -28.08 -7.24 5.58
C HIS A 272 -26.63 -7.22 5.04
N LEU A 273 -25.62 -7.42 5.91
CA LEU A 273 -24.24 -7.58 5.46
C LEU A 273 -24.08 -8.78 4.50
N LEU A 274 -24.73 -9.92 4.79
CA LEU A 274 -24.67 -11.10 3.92
C LEU A 274 -25.37 -10.87 2.57
N GLU A 275 -26.35 -9.97 2.52
CA GLU A 275 -26.99 -9.56 1.26
C GLU A 275 -26.06 -8.67 0.44
N ILE A 276 -25.38 -7.72 1.11
CA ILE A 276 -24.44 -6.79 0.48
C ILE A 276 -23.23 -7.53 -0.12
N VAL A 277 -22.60 -8.43 0.65
CA VAL A 277 -21.41 -9.15 0.16
C VAL A 277 -21.71 -10.06 -1.03
N GLN A 278 -22.96 -10.53 -1.20
CA GLN A 278 -23.39 -11.25 -2.40
C GLN A 278 -23.45 -10.38 -3.66
N LYS A 279 -23.37 -9.05 -3.53
CA LYS A 279 -23.29 -8.14 -4.67
C LYS A 279 -21.86 -7.96 -5.18
N ALA A 280 -20.84 -8.44 -4.47
CA ALA A 280 -19.45 -8.33 -4.88
C ALA A 280 -19.08 -9.37 -5.94
N ASP A 281 -18.05 -9.08 -6.73
CA ASP A 281 -17.35 -10.09 -7.53
C ASP A 281 -16.23 -10.75 -6.74
N ILE A 282 -15.59 -10.00 -5.84
CA ILE A 282 -14.49 -10.48 -5.00
C ILE A 282 -14.71 -10.08 -3.54
N LEU A 283 -14.45 -10.99 -2.59
CA LEU A 283 -14.38 -10.68 -1.15
C LEU A 283 -12.95 -10.83 -0.62
N SER A 284 -12.54 -9.90 0.25
CA SER A 284 -11.22 -9.89 0.89
C SER A 284 -11.36 -9.56 2.37
N PRO A 285 -11.40 -10.57 3.25
CA PRO A 285 -11.47 -10.33 4.69
C PRO A 285 -10.15 -9.82 5.27
N TRP A 286 -10.19 -8.79 6.11
CA TRP A 286 -8.99 -8.21 6.74
C TRP A 286 -8.45 -9.06 7.87
N THR A 287 -7.20 -9.51 7.75
CA THR A 287 -6.57 -10.43 8.71
C THR A 287 -5.46 -9.80 9.54
N VAL A 288 -4.99 -8.58 9.21
CA VAL A 288 -3.92 -7.91 9.97
C VAL A 288 -4.37 -7.72 11.42
N GLY A 289 -3.54 -8.18 12.35
CA GLY A 289 -3.85 -8.12 13.78
C GLY A 289 -4.88 -9.16 14.27
N ARG A 290 -5.25 -10.16 13.45
CA ARG A 290 -6.19 -11.23 13.87
C ARG A 290 -5.52 -12.50 14.38
N TYR A 291 -4.24 -12.67 14.09
CA TYR A 291 -3.41 -13.77 14.56
C TYR A 291 -1.94 -13.35 14.50
N GLU A 292 -1.11 -13.95 15.34
CA GLU A 292 0.26 -13.47 15.59
C GLU A 292 1.34 -14.50 15.24
N ASP A 293 0.97 -15.78 15.06
CA ASP A 293 1.89 -16.89 14.88
C ASP A 293 1.30 -18.02 14.02
N GLN A 294 2.09 -19.10 13.86
CA GLN A 294 1.70 -20.27 13.08
C GLN A 294 0.45 -20.97 13.61
N ALA A 295 0.26 -21.01 14.94
CA ALA A 295 -0.91 -21.61 15.55
C ALA A 295 -2.16 -20.77 15.25
N GLY A 296 -2.03 -19.45 15.30
CA GLY A 296 -3.05 -18.48 14.90
C GLY A 296 -3.42 -18.58 13.42
N VAL A 297 -2.43 -18.67 12.51
CA VAL A 297 -2.67 -18.92 11.08
C VAL A 297 -3.46 -20.21 10.89
N SER A 298 -3.03 -21.30 11.54
CA SER A 298 -3.71 -22.60 11.47
C SER A 298 -5.13 -22.55 12.02
N ASN A 299 -5.36 -21.80 13.10
CA ASN A 299 -6.68 -21.63 13.70
C ASN A 299 -7.59 -20.81 12.79
N HIS A 300 -7.12 -19.67 12.30
CA HIS A 300 -7.85 -18.84 11.34
C HIS A 300 -8.22 -19.66 10.09
N SER A 301 -7.30 -20.50 9.61
CA SER A 301 -7.55 -21.38 8.46
C SER A 301 -8.76 -22.30 8.68
N ARG A 302 -8.79 -22.98 9.83
CA ARG A 302 -9.87 -23.93 10.17
C ARG A 302 -11.20 -23.24 10.45
N GLU A 303 -11.17 -22.14 11.21
CA GLU A 303 -12.38 -21.48 11.73
C GLU A 303 -13.04 -20.56 10.69
N HIS A 304 -12.23 -19.93 9.83
CA HIS A 304 -12.68 -18.89 8.90
C HIS A 304 -12.42 -19.27 7.46
N LEU A 305 -11.15 -19.34 7.04
CA LEU A 305 -10.75 -19.42 5.64
C LEU A 305 -11.46 -20.55 4.87
N VAL A 306 -11.49 -21.78 5.42
CA VAL A 306 -12.13 -22.93 4.76
C VAL A 306 -13.61 -22.68 4.50
N GLY A 307 -14.33 -22.20 5.51
CA GLY A 307 -15.77 -21.96 5.39
C GLY A 307 -16.10 -20.75 4.53
N ASP A 308 -15.24 -19.73 4.56
CA ASP A 308 -15.40 -18.52 3.76
C ASP A 308 -15.17 -18.80 2.28
N VAL A 309 -14.11 -19.54 1.94
CA VAL A 309 -13.87 -19.99 0.55
C VAL A 309 -15.01 -20.86 0.05
N ALA A 310 -15.47 -21.84 0.83
CA ALA A 310 -16.58 -22.72 0.43
C ALA A 310 -17.87 -21.93 0.18
N TRP A 311 -18.16 -20.94 1.03
CA TRP A 311 -19.32 -20.07 0.85
C TRP A 311 -19.19 -19.22 -0.42
N CYS A 312 -18.01 -18.62 -0.66
CA CYS A 312 -17.76 -17.80 -1.84
C CYS A 312 -17.89 -18.62 -3.13
N GLN A 313 -17.37 -19.85 -3.14
CA GLN A 313 -17.55 -20.80 -4.25
C GLN A 313 -19.03 -21.12 -4.50
N GLN A 314 -19.81 -21.38 -3.46
CA GLN A 314 -21.26 -21.63 -3.59
C GLN A 314 -22.01 -20.43 -4.18
N LYS A 315 -21.50 -19.21 -3.93
CA LYS A 315 -22.11 -17.95 -4.36
C LYS A 315 -21.52 -17.38 -5.64
N GLU A 316 -20.57 -18.08 -6.26
CA GLU A 316 -19.86 -17.62 -7.47
C GLU A 316 -19.14 -16.27 -7.26
N ILE A 317 -18.58 -16.09 -6.06
CA ILE A 317 -17.79 -14.93 -5.65
C ILE A 317 -16.35 -15.39 -5.51
N ASP A 318 -15.41 -14.62 -6.05
CA ASP A 318 -14.00 -14.96 -5.95
C ASP A 318 -13.44 -14.49 -4.60
N TYR A 319 -12.52 -15.26 -4.03
CA TYR A 319 -12.00 -15.01 -2.68
C TYR A 319 -10.53 -14.57 -2.72
N LEU A 320 -10.24 -13.41 -2.14
CA LEU A 320 -8.91 -12.79 -2.10
C LEU A 320 -8.43 -12.73 -0.64
N PRO A 321 -7.69 -13.73 -0.14
CA PRO A 321 -7.13 -13.67 1.20
C PRO A 321 -6.15 -12.50 1.37
N VAL A 322 -6.25 -11.82 2.51
CA VAL A 322 -5.22 -10.88 2.98
C VAL A 322 -4.12 -11.64 3.71
N VAL A 323 -2.87 -11.37 3.36
CA VAL A 323 -1.67 -11.88 4.04
C VAL A 323 -0.75 -10.72 4.40
N PHE A 324 0.04 -10.83 5.48
CA PHE A 324 0.87 -9.74 5.97
C PHE A 324 2.17 -10.23 6.63
N PRO A 325 3.27 -9.47 6.57
CA PRO A 325 4.58 -9.95 7.01
C PRO A 325 4.78 -9.93 8.51
N GLY A 326 4.03 -9.10 9.23
CA GLY A 326 4.10 -8.88 10.67
C GLY A 326 3.45 -7.55 11.02
N PHE A 327 3.55 -7.11 12.27
CA PHE A 327 2.90 -5.90 12.76
C PHE A 327 3.60 -5.33 14.00
N SER A 328 3.81 -4.01 13.99
CA SER A 328 4.29 -3.23 15.14
C SER A 328 3.92 -1.77 14.90
N TRP A 329 3.50 -1.06 15.94
CA TRP A 329 3.03 0.34 15.82
C TRP A 329 3.30 1.16 17.08
N ARG A 330 4.26 0.74 17.91
CA ARG A 330 4.61 1.39 19.19
C ARG A 330 5.04 2.85 19.01
N ASN A 331 5.81 3.16 17.97
CA ASN A 331 6.25 4.52 17.70
C ASN A 331 5.10 5.43 17.27
N MET A 332 3.96 4.89 16.82
CA MET A 332 2.72 5.63 16.63
C MET A 332 1.85 5.64 17.90
N ASN A 333 1.76 4.50 18.60
CA ASN A 333 1.00 4.29 19.82
C ASN A 333 1.93 3.86 20.97
N ARG A 334 2.36 4.80 21.84
CA ARG A 334 3.45 4.55 22.82
C ARG A 334 3.14 3.43 23.82
N ASP A 335 1.87 3.16 24.07
CA ASP A 335 1.41 2.15 25.02
C ASP A 335 1.32 0.76 24.40
N ALA A 336 1.40 0.66 23.07
CA ALA A 336 1.37 -0.63 22.37
C ALA A 336 2.68 -1.42 22.60
N PRO A 337 2.60 -2.75 22.73
CA PRO A 337 3.78 -3.60 22.71
C PRO A 337 4.57 -3.42 21.40
N PHE A 338 5.89 -3.48 21.49
CA PHE A 338 6.76 -3.48 20.32
C PHE A 338 6.79 -4.87 19.68
N ASN A 339 6.80 -4.94 18.35
CA ASN A 339 6.89 -6.17 17.58
C ASN A 339 5.79 -7.19 17.95
N VAL A 340 4.55 -6.71 18.00
CA VAL A 340 3.34 -7.48 18.38
C VAL A 340 3.24 -8.77 17.57
N ILE A 341 3.49 -8.70 16.26
CA ILE A 341 3.47 -9.86 15.36
C ILE A 341 4.84 -9.99 14.70
N PRO A 342 5.71 -10.88 15.24
CA PRO A 342 7.05 -11.06 14.71
C PRO A 342 7.05 -11.63 13.30
N ARG A 343 7.87 -11.04 12.42
CA ARG A 343 7.96 -11.45 11.02
C ARG A 343 8.61 -12.82 10.78
N ARG A 344 9.43 -13.27 11.74
CA ARG A 344 10.11 -14.57 11.76
C ARG A 344 10.86 -14.86 10.45
N GLY A 345 11.61 -13.88 9.93
CA GLY A 345 12.36 -14.02 8.68
C GLY A 345 11.51 -14.40 7.47
N GLY A 346 10.25 -13.94 7.44
CA GLY A 346 9.29 -14.25 6.37
C GLY A 346 8.50 -15.55 6.56
N ALA A 347 8.82 -16.38 7.56
CA ALA A 347 8.06 -17.60 7.83
C ALA A 347 6.58 -17.30 8.12
N PHE A 348 6.28 -16.22 8.86
CA PHE A 348 4.90 -15.83 9.16
C PHE A 348 4.10 -15.48 7.89
N LEU A 349 4.68 -14.71 6.97
CA LEU A 349 4.04 -14.41 5.67
C LEU A 349 3.83 -15.69 4.85
N TRP A 350 4.86 -16.52 4.79
CA TRP A 350 4.85 -17.73 3.96
C TRP A 350 3.81 -18.76 4.43
N GLU A 351 3.68 -18.96 5.74
CA GLU A 351 2.66 -19.84 6.34
C GLU A 351 1.25 -19.43 5.92
N GLN A 352 0.94 -18.13 5.86
CA GLN A 352 -0.35 -17.62 5.39
C GLN A 352 -0.55 -17.90 3.90
N CYS A 353 0.45 -17.64 3.05
CA CYS A 353 0.40 -17.92 1.62
C CYS A 353 0.13 -19.41 1.34
N VAL A 354 0.82 -20.30 2.06
CA VAL A 354 0.64 -21.75 1.94
C VAL A 354 -0.75 -22.18 2.41
N ALA A 355 -1.24 -21.66 3.54
CA ALA A 355 -2.58 -21.95 4.03
C ALA A 355 -3.66 -21.52 3.01
N ALA A 356 -3.56 -20.28 2.50
CA ALA A 356 -4.43 -19.77 1.45
C ALA A 356 -4.45 -20.69 0.22
N LYS A 357 -3.27 -21.03 -0.32
CA LYS A 357 -3.15 -21.91 -1.49
C LYS A 357 -3.76 -23.29 -1.26
N LYS A 358 -3.49 -23.91 -0.10
CA LYS A 358 -4.01 -25.25 0.26
C LYS A 358 -5.54 -25.28 0.35
N HIS A 359 -6.16 -24.13 0.61
CA HIS A 359 -7.61 -23.98 0.69
C HIS A 359 -8.22 -23.38 -0.57
N GLY A 360 -7.51 -23.40 -1.69
CA GLY A 360 -8.07 -23.11 -3.01
C GLY A 360 -7.99 -21.64 -3.42
N ALA A 361 -7.27 -20.79 -2.67
CA ALA A 361 -7.01 -19.43 -3.13
C ALA A 361 -6.14 -19.44 -4.39
N SER A 362 -6.55 -18.65 -5.39
CA SER A 362 -5.85 -18.46 -6.65
C SER A 362 -5.19 -17.09 -6.78
N MET A 363 -5.45 -16.19 -5.83
CA MET A 363 -4.98 -14.81 -5.80
C MET A 363 -4.71 -14.41 -4.34
N LEU A 364 -3.84 -13.42 -4.14
CA LEU A 364 -3.49 -12.93 -2.79
C LEU A 364 -3.38 -11.40 -2.77
N TYR A 365 -3.84 -10.81 -1.67
CA TYR A 365 -3.59 -9.43 -1.32
C TYR A 365 -2.56 -9.35 -0.19
N VAL A 366 -1.47 -8.62 -0.40
CA VAL A 366 -0.43 -8.42 0.62
C VAL A 366 -0.61 -7.06 1.28
N ALA A 367 -0.84 -7.08 2.59
CA ALA A 367 -0.91 -5.91 3.45
C ALA A 367 0.44 -5.72 4.18
N MET A 368 1.30 -4.78 3.81
CA MET A 368 1.19 -3.76 2.76
C MET A 368 2.55 -3.56 2.05
N PHE A 369 2.59 -2.82 0.94
CA PHE A 369 3.85 -2.53 0.27
C PHE A 369 4.75 -1.60 1.08
N ASP A 370 4.22 -0.45 1.52
CA ASP A 370 4.97 0.72 2.00
C ASP A 370 4.63 1.19 3.43
N GLU A 371 3.73 0.52 4.14
CA GLU A 371 3.24 0.92 5.47
C GLU A 371 4.27 0.62 6.59
N VAL A 372 5.28 1.50 6.68
CA VAL A 372 6.38 1.43 7.66
C VAL A 372 5.99 1.91 9.05
N ASP A 373 4.90 2.65 9.19
CA ASP A 373 4.32 3.12 10.44
C ASP A 373 3.64 2.01 11.26
N GLU A 374 3.10 0.99 10.59
CA GLU A 374 2.50 -0.19 11.24
C GLU A 374 3.33 -1.48 11.09
N GLY A 375 4.54 -1.37 10.55
CA GLY A 375 5.47 -2.49 10.47
C GLY A 375 5.00 -3.62 9.56
N THR A 376 4.11 -3.33 8.61
CA THR A 376 3.53 -4.26 7.62
C THR A 376 4.18 -4.16 6.25
N ALA A 377 5.07 -3.18 6.01
CA ALA A 377 5.74 -2.95 4.73
C ALA A 377 6.57 -4.16 4.23
N ILE A 378 6.42 -4.53 2.95
CA ILE A 378 7.26 -5.54 2.28
C ILE A 378 8.39 -4.97 1.43
N PHE A 379 8.39 -3.65 1.17
CA PHE A 379 9.45 -3.00 0.40
C PHE A 379 10.80 -2.99 1.15
N LYS A 380 11.85 -2.46 0.51
CA LYS A 380 13.22 -2.54 1.05
C LYS A 380 13.37 -1.66 2.30
N CYS A 381 13.63 -2.31 3.44
CA CYS A 381 13.95 -1.67 4.72
C CYS A 381 15.35 -2.05 5.17
N THR A 382 16.02 -1.14 5.89
CA THR A 382 17.36 -1.36 6.43
C THR A 382 17.33 -1.65 7.93
N SER A 383 18.30 -2.44 8.40
CA SER A 383 18.57 -2.60 9.83
C SER A 383 19.57 -1.58 10.38
N ASP A 384 20.22 -0.80 9.51
CA ASP A 384 20.95 0.42 9.88
C ASP A 384 19.93 1.55 10.06
N THR A 385 19.29 1.58 11.22
CA THR A 385 18.27 2.58 11.55
C THR A 385 18.87 3.68 12.43
N PRO A 386 18.19 4.82 12.59
CA PRO A 386 18.60 5.85 13.54
C PRO A 386 18.84 5.29 14.95
N ASP A 387 19.85 5.83 15.63
CA ASP A 387 20.14 5.55 17.02
C ASP A 387 19.52 6.64 17.90
N THR A 388 18.38 6.30 18.49
CA THR A 388 17.47 7.26 19.09
C THR A 388 16.95 6.62 20.36
N GLY A 389 17.32 7.13 21.53
CA GLY A 389 17.13 6.42 22.80
C GLY A 389 15.75 5.76 22.98
N ASP A 390 14.66 6.50 22.74
CA ASP A 390 13.30 6.03 23.03
C ASP A 390 12.53 5.40 21.86
N LEU A 391 12.91 5.70 20.61
CA LEU A 391 12.27 5.09 19.43
C LEU A 391 12.84 3.70 19.21
N LYS A 392 11.98 2.77 18.79
CA LYS A 392 12.39 1.41 18.47
C LYS A 392 12.03 1.10 17.04
N PHE A 393 12.99 0.58 16.28
CA PHE A 393 12.75 0.17 14.90
C PHE A 393 12.85 -1.33 14.79
N LEU A 394 11.96 -1.94 14.02
CA LEU A 394 12.06 -3.34 13.61
C LEU A 394 13.33 -3.52 12.78
N ARG A 395 14.14 -4.52 13.15
CA ARG A 395 15.42 -4.84 12.50
C ARG A 395 15.55 -6.35 12.34
N GLU A 396 16.01 -6.79 11.17
CA GLU A 396 16.36 -8.18 10.87
C GLU A 396 17.74 -8.20 10.20
N PRO A 397 18.83 -7.90 10.95
CA PRO A 397 20.14 -7.60 10.37
C PRO A 397 20.81 -8.77 9.64
N ALA A 398 20.31 -10.00 9.80
CA ALA A 398 20.78 -11.17 9.08
C ALA A 398 20.16 -11.30 7.67
N LEU A 399 19.15 -10.51 7.34
CA LEU A 399 18.41 -10.59 6.09
C LEU A 399 18.77 -9.43 5.16
N PRO A 400 18.82 -9.66 3.83
CA PRO A 400 18.95 -8.58 2.87
C PRO A 400 17.69 -7.70 2.87
N SER A 401 17.81 -6.43 2.51
CA SER A 401 16.68 -5.49 2.55
C SER A 401 15.53 -5.88 1.61
N ASP A 402 15.82 -6.66 0.57
CA ASP A 402 14.85 -7.15 -0.40
C ASP A 402 14.16 -8.48 -0.03
N HIS A 403 14.42 -9.01 1.18
CA HIS A 403 13.94 -10.32 1.61
C HIS A 403 12.43 -10.49 1.45
N TYR A 404 11.63 -9.53 1.93
CA TYR A 404 10.17 -9.63 1.88
C TYR A 404 9.60 -9.51 0.46
N LEU A 405 10.27 -8.76 -0.42
CA LEU A 405 9.91 -8.74 -1.85
C LEU A 405 10.10 -10.12 -2.49
N LYS A 406 11.18 -10.84 -2.15
CA LYS A 406 11.42 -12.22 -2.61
C LYS A 406 10.35 -13.19 -2.11
N VAL A 407 9.97 -13.11 -0.83
CA VAL A 407 8.89 -13.95 -0.25
C VAL A 407 7.56 -13.68 -0.96
N THR A 408 7.21 -12.41 -1.20
CA THR A 408 5.99 -12.05 -1.94
C THR A 408 6.04 -12.54 -3.39
N GLY A 409 7.18 -12.41 -4.07
CA GLY A 409 7.39 -12.97 -5.40
C GLY A 409 7.18 -14.48 -5.48
N ALA A 410 7.70 -15.20 -4.49
CA ALA A 410 7.50 -16.64 -4.36
C ALA A 410 6.02 -17.00 -4.13
N ALA A 411 5.25 -16.17 -3.41
CA ALA A 411 3.81 -16.39 -3.27
C ALA A 411 3.09 -16.35 -4.64
N GLY A 412 3.50 -15.47 -5.55
CA GLY A 412 3.00 -15.47 -6.94
C GLY A 412 3.32 -16.78 -7.67
N LYS A 413 4.55 -17.29 -7.55
CA LYS A 413 4.95 -18.60 -8.11
C LYS A 413 4.13 -19.76 -7.53
N LEU A 414 3.86 -19.72 -6.22
CA LEU A 414 3.03 -20.70 -5.52
C LEU A 414 1.59 -20.70 -6.05
N LEU A 415 0.99 -19.53 -6.24
CA LEU A 415 -0.36 -19.40 -6.79
C LEU A 415 -0.46 -20.01 -8.18
N ARG A 416 0.53 -19.78 -9.04
CA ARG A 416 0.60 -20.33 -10.40
C ARG A 416 1.05 -21.80 -10.48
N GLY A 417 1.35 -22.42 -9.34
CA GLY A 417 1.77 -23.82 -9.27
C GLY A 417 3.19 -24.08 -9.79
N GLU A 418 4.02 -23.04 -9.88
CA GLU A 418 5.42 -23.13 -10.32
C GLU A 418 6.33 -23.71 -9.23
N ILE A 419 5.90 -23.61 -7.97
CA ILE A 419 6.58 -24.18 -6.80
C ILE A 419 5.58 -24.89 -5.89
N SER A 420 6.08 -25.85 -5.10
CA SER A 420 5.25 -26.68 -4.23
C SER A 420 4.88 -25.96 -2.92
N PRO A 421 3.66 -26.14 -2.38
CA PRO A 421 3.27 -25.67 -1.05
C PRO A 421 4.09 -26.23 0.12
N GLU A 422 4.93 -27.24 -0.13
CA GLU A 422 5.84 -27.86 0.83
C GLU A 422 7.23 -27.20 0.83
N SER A 423 7.47 -26.23 -0.05
CA SER A 423 8.73 -25.49 -0.11
C SER A 423 8.98 -24.72 1.19
N THR A 424 10.21 -24.80 1.70
CA THR A 424 10.63 -24.04 2.89
C THR A 424 10.88 -22.57 2.55
N ILE A 425 10.85 -21.71 3.57
CA ILE A 425 11.15 -20.27 3.40
C ILE A 425 12.54 -20.04 2.79
N ASP A 426 13.55 -20.79 3.24
CA ASP A 426 14.92 -20.68 2.71
C ASP A 426 14.97 -21.04 1.23
N ALA A 427 14.32 -22.14 0.84
CA ALA A 427 14.29 -22.59 -0.56
C ALA A 427 13.62 -21.57 -1.49
N VAL A 428 12.54 -20.93 -1.04
CA VAL A 428 11.82 -19.95 -1.88
C VAL A 428 12.56 -18.62 -1.99
N VAL A 429 13.30 -18.22 -0.95
CA VAL A 429 14.10 -16.98 -0.98
C VAL A 429 15.38 -17.18 -1.80
N GLU A 430 16.07 -18.33 -1.68
CA GLU A 430 17.25 -18.65 -2.50
C GLU A 430 16.92 -18.79 -4.00
N GLY A 431 15.72 -19.32 -4.30
CA GLY A 431 15.21 -19.46 -5.66
C GLY A 431 14.65 -18.18 -6.28
N ALA A 432 14.56 -17.09 -5.52
CA ALA A 432 14.15 -15.78 -6.01
C ALA A 432 15.39 -15.01 -6.53
N LYS A 433 15.76 -15.30 -7.78
CA LYS A 433 16.74 -14.52 -8.56
C LYS A 433 16.05 -13.63 -9.57
#